data_AF-A0A382YN74-F1
#
_entry.id   AF-A0A382YN74-F1
#
_cell.length_a   1.000
_cell.length_b   1.000
_cell.length_c   1.000
_cell.angle_alpha   90.00
_cell.angle_beta   90.00
_cell.angle_gamma   90.00
#
_symmetry.space_group_name_H-M   'P 1'
#
loop_
_entity.id
_entity.type
_entity.pdbx_description
1 polymer ?
#
loop_
_entity_poly.entity_id
_entity_poly.type
_entity_poly.pdbx_seq_one_letter_code
_entity_poly.pdbx_strand_id
1 'polypeptide(L)' 'MVTLVDHMGSDLSVVNSARVSFAKTSKWSGRKSICDEGSELSLPDQKLIRYLAKH' A
#
# COMPACT_ATOMS: atom_id res chain seq x y z
N MET A 1 3.30 -0.79 -29.43
CA MET A 1 2.27 -0.32 -28.48
C MET A 1 2.23 -1.29 -27.32
N VAL A 2 2.09 -0.81 -26.09
CA VAL A 2 1.95 -1.64 -24.89
C VAL A 2 0.58 -1.33 -24.28
N THR A 3 -0.21 -2.36 -24.02
CA THR A 3 -1.56 -2.25 -23.46
C THR A 3 -1.60 -3.03 -22.15
N LEU A 4 -2.05 -2.40 -21.06
CA LEU A 4 -2.27 -3.09 -19.79
C LEU A 4 -3.53 -3.95 -19.90
N VAL A 5 -3.36 -5.27 -19.91
CA VAL A 5 -4.47 -6.22 -20.03
C VAL A 5 -5.11 -6.51 -18.67
N ASP A 6 -4.29 -6.65 -17.63
CA ASP A 6 -4.74 -6.88 -16.25
C ASP A 6 -3.63 -6.52 -15.23
N HIS A 7 -4.00 -6.24 -13.98
CA HIS A 7 -3.09 -5.99 -12.87
C HIS A 7 -3.67 -6.52 -11.55
N MET A 8 -2.97 -7.46 -10.92
CA MET A 8 -3.32 -8.00 -9.61
C MET A 8 -2.38 -7.46 -8.54
N GLY A 9 -2.97 -6.90 -7.47
CA GLY A 9 -2.25 -6.39 -6.32
C GLY A 9 -2.22 -4.86 -6.26
N SER A 10 -1.87 -4.36 -5.08
CA SER A 10 -1.68 -2.94 -4.78
C SER A 10 -0.66 -2.82 -3.65
N ASP A 11 -0.17 -1.61 -3.40
CA ASP A 11 0.72 -1.36 -2.26
C ASP A 11 0.11 -1.84 -0.92
N LEU A 12 -1.22 -1.73 -0.76
CA LEU A 12 -1.92 -2.26 0.41
C LEU A 12 -1.85 -3.79 0.47
N SER A 13 -1.95 -4.47 -0.67
CA SER A 13 -1.83 -5.93 -0.76
C SER A 13 -0.43 -6.38 -0.31
N VAL A 14 0.62 -5.69 -0.77
CA VAL A 14 2.01 -5.95 -0.37
C VAL A 14 2.21 -5.79 1.14
N VAL A 15 1.72 -4.67 1.70
CA VAL A 15 1.81 -4.39 3.14
C VAL A 15 1.07 -5.43 3.96
N ASN A 16 -0.15 -5.82 3.54
CA ASN A 16 -0.91 -6.83 4.24
C ASN A 16 -0.21 -8.19 4.22
N SER A 17 0.34 -8.61 3.07
CA SER A 17 1.15 -9.84 2.98
C SER A 17 2.33 -9.82 3.95
N ALA A 18 3.02 -8.69 4.10
CA ALA A 18 4.12 -8.56 5.07
C ALA A 18 3.64 -8.53 6.53
N ARG A 19 2.49 -7.91 6.81
CA ARG A 19 1.94 -7.78 8.16
C ARG A 19 1.31 -9.05 8.72
N VAL A 20 0.95 -10.01 7.86
CA VAL A 20 0.51 -11.35 8.29
C VAL A 20 1.52 -11.98 9.26
N SER A 21 2.82 -11.79 9.02
CA SER A 21 3.91 -12.24 9.91
C SER A 21 3.85 -11.67 11.33
N PHE A 22 3.11 -10.57 11.52
CA PHE A 22 2.95 -9.87 12.79
C PHE A 22 1.51 -9.92 13.32
N ALA A 23 0.64 -10.78 12.76
CA ALA A 23 -0.78 -10.87 13.06
C ALA A 23 -1.51 -9.50 12.98
N LYS A 24 -1.13 -8.66 12.00
CA LYS A 24 -1.68 -7.30 11.81
C LYS A 24 -2.21 -7.13 10.39
N THR A 25 -3.14 -6.20 10.24
CA THR A 25 -3.68 -5.78 8.93
C THR A 25 -3.66 -4.26 8.81
N SER A 26 -3.41 -3.77 7.60
CA SER A 26 -3.50 -2.36 7.24
C SER A 26 -4.77 -2.08 6.42
N LYS A 27 -5.17 -0.82 6.46
CA LYS A 27 -6.27 -0.27 5.66
C LYS A 27 -5.81 1.05 5.07
N TRP A 28 -6.43 1.45 3.97
CA TRP A 28 -6.25 2.79 3.44
C TRP A 28 -6.68 3.83 4.47
N SER A 29 -5.90 4.90 4.63
CA SER A 29 -6.19 6.00 5.53
C SER A 29 -7.07 7.01 4.79
N GLY A 30 -8.34 7.13 5.19
CA GLY A 30 -9.31 8.07 4.62
C GLY A 30 -9.11 9.53 5.06
N ARG A 31 -7.87 9.98 5.30
CA ARG A 31 -7.59 11.34 5.77
C ARG A 31 -7.61 12.29 4.57
N LYS A 32 -8.83 12.67 4.19
CA LYS A 32 -9.18 13.55 3.09
C LYS A 32 -8.77 14.99 3.40
N SER A 33 -7.61 15.41 2.93
CA SER A 33 -7.45 16.82 2.53
C SER A 33 -8.36 17.04 1.33
N ILE A 34 -9.09 18.16 1.28
CA ILE A 34 -10.13 18.49 0.29
C ILE A 34 -9.65 18.42 -1.18
N CYS A 35 -8.35 18.30 -1.40
CA CYS A 35 -7.66 18.42 -2.68
C CYS A 35 -6.96 17.14 -3.18
N ASP A 36 -6.90 16.04 -2.39
CA ASP A 36 -6.25 14.80 -2.84
C ASP A 36 -7.30 13.71 -3.11
N GLU A 37 -7.45 13.35 -4.38
CA GLU A 37 -8.40 12.36 -4.90
C GLU A 37 -7.91 10.90 -4.67
N GLY A 38 -7.19 10.65 -3.58
CA GLY A 38 -6.48 9.40 -3.34
C GLY A 38 -6.60 8.91 -1.89
N SER A 39 -6.91 7.62 -1.73
CA SER A 39 -6.80 6.96 -0.43
C SER A 39 -5.31 6.72 -0.14
N GLU A 40 -4.73 7.36 0.87
CA GLU A 40 -3.29 7.24 1.13
C GLU A 40 -2.97 6.07 2.08
N LEU A 41 -1.85 5.39 1.86
CA LEU A 41 -1.28 4.43 2.81
C LEU A 41 -0.76 5.16 4.04
N SER A 42 -0.91 4.55 5.20
CA SER A 42 -0.40 5.12 6.43
C SER A 42 1.13 5.27 6.36
N LEU A 43 1.67 6.34 6.96
CA LEU A 43 3.13 6.54 7.07
C LEU A 43 3.92 5.30 7.52
N PRO A 44 3.49 4.50 8.53
CA PRO A 44 4.22 3.29 8.88
C PRO A 44 4.20 2.22 7.79
N ASP A 45 3.13 2.13 6.99
CA ASP A 45 3.06 1.20 5.87
C ASP A 45 3.95 1.62 4.70
N GLN A 46 4.01 2.92 4.40
CA GLN A 46 4.96 3.45 3.43
C GLN A 46 6.42 3.15 3.84
N LYS A 47 6.75 3.27 5.14
CA LYS A 47 8.07 2.90 5.67
C LYS A 47 8.34 1.41 5.53
N LEU A 48 7.33 0.56 5.73
CA LEU A 48 7.46 -0.88 5.57
C LEU A 48 7.79 -1.26 4.12
N ILE A 49 7.08 -0.69 3.14
CA ILE A 49 7.38 -0.90 1.71
C ILE A 49 8.81 -0.49 1.39
N ARG A 50 9.24 0.69 1.87
CA ARG A 50 10.63 1.17 1.68
C ARG A 50 11.67 0.26 2.31
N TYR A 51 11.37 -0.38 3.44
CA TYR A 51 12.25 -1.34 4.08
C TYR A 51 12.38 -2.61 3.24
N LEU A 52 11.26 -3.17 2.78
CA LEU A 52 11.22 -4.35 1.92
C LEU A 52 11.84 -4.12 0.53
N ALA A 53 11.84 -2.88 0.03
CA ALA A 53 12.48 -2.56 -1.25
C ALA A 53 14.01 -2.45 -1.13
N LYS A 54 14.55 -2.22 0.08
CA LYS A 54 15.98 -2.06 0.33
C LYS A 54 16.69 -3.37 0.67
N HIS A 55 15.96 -4.34 1.22
CA HIS A 55 16.46 -5.60 1.75
C HIS A 55 15.80 -6.76 1.04
#